data_AF-A0A520I8U6-F1
#
_entry.id   AF-A0A520I8U6-F1
#
_cell.length_a   1.000
_cell.length_b   1.000
_cell.length_c   1.000
_cell.angle_alpha   90.00
_cell.angle_beta   90.00
_cell.angle_gamma   90.00
#
_symmetry.space_group_name_H-M   'P 1'
#
loop_
_entity.id
_entity.type
_entity.pdbx_description
1 polymer ?
#
loop_
_entity_poly.entity_id
_entity_poly.type
_entity_poly.pdbx_seq_one_letter_code
_entity_poly.pdbx_strand_id
1 'polypeptide(L)'
;MWQIATTFALTVFAWIFFRASSVGHAWSYITGIFSKDIFKIPFYHPELRASITIILLIIPFLLVEWSGRETNYAIEKIGFNWKRPVRWGFYIFIVFLIGMYMHTEETEFIYFQF
;
A
#
# COMPACT_ATOMS: atom_id res chain seq x y z
N MET A 1 24.81 -3.29 -6.08
CA MET A 1 23.33 -3.16 -6.15
C MET A 1 22.68 -4.29 -6.95
N TRP A 2 23.07 -4.55 -8.21
CA TRP A 2 22.52 -5.66 -9.03
C TRP A 2 22.73 -7.07 -8.45
N GLN A 3 23.85 -7.32 -7.78
CA GLN A 3 24.12 -8.60 -7.09
C GLN A 3 23.08 -8.90 -6.01
N ILE A 4 22.65 -7.88 -5.25
CA ILE A 4 21.67 -8.07 -4.17
C ILE A 4 20.29 -8.39 -4.74
N ALA A 5 19.87 -7.67 -5.79
CA ALA A 5 18.57 -7.92 -6.42
C ALA A 5 18.50 -9.32 -7.05
N THR A 6 19.58 -9.76 -7.70
CA THR A 6 19.65 -11.09 -8.32
C THR A 6 19.69 -12.22 -7.29
N THR A 7 20.51 -12.11 -6.24
CA THR A 7 20.53 -13.13 -5.17
C THR A 7 19.21 -13.20 -4.43
N PHE A 8 18.58 -12.05 -4.14
CA PHE A 8 17.25 -12.00 -3.54
C PHE A 8 16.20 -12.68 -4.43
N ALA A 9 16.14 -12.33 -5.71
CA ALA A 9 15.20 -12.92 -6.65
C ALA A 9 15.38 -14.44 -6.74
N LEU A 10 16.61 -14.93 -6.91
CA LEU A 10 16.91 -16.36 -6.96
C LEU A 10 16.49 -17.07 -5.67
N THR A 11 16.77 -16.46 -4.51
CA THR A 11 16.42 -17.05 -3.20
C THR A 11 14.91 -17.16 -3.01
N VAL A 12 14.16 -16.11 -3.34
CA VAL A 12 12.69 -16.11 -3.20
C VAL A 12 12.03 -17.09 -4.17
N PHE A 13 12.51 -17.17 -5.42
CA PHE A 13 12.03 -18.18 -6.38
C PHE A 13 12.36 -19.61 -5.94
N ALA A 14 13.55 -19.85 -5.39
CA ALA A 14 13.90 -21.15 -4.83
C ALA A 14 12.97 -21.55 -3.67
N TRP A 15 12.58 -20.59 -2.82
CA TRP A 15 11.68 -20.85 -1.68
C TRP A 15 10.30 -21.38 -2.10
N ILE A 16 9.81 -21.03 -3.29
CA ILE A 16 8.52 -21.55 -3.80
C ILE A 16 8.51 -23.08 -3.81
N PHE A 17 9.61 -23.72 -4.23
CA PHE A 17 9.72 -25.18 -4.27
C PHE A 17 9.77 -25.83 -2.88
N PHE A 18 10.33 -25.13 -1.88
CA PHE A 18 10.38 -25.62 -0.50
C PHE A 18 9.03 -25.49 0.23
N ARG A 19 8.16 -24.58 -0.21
CA ARG A 19 6.86 -24.34 0.43
C ARG A 19 5.68 -25.01 -0.27
N ALA A 20 5.80 -25.32 -1.57
CA ALA A 20 4.75 -25.99 -2.31
C ALA A 20 4.63 -27.48 -1.94
N SER A 21 3.41 -28.02 -1.97
CA SER A 21 3.13 -29.43 -1.67
C SER A 21 3.61 -30.41 -2.73
N SER A 22 3.91 -29.94 -3.95
CA SER A 22 4.48 -30.73 -5.04
C SER A 22 5.16 -29.83 -6.08
N VAL A 23 5.95 -30.43 -6.97
CA VAL A 23 6.57 -29.70 -8.11
C VAL A 23 5.51 -29.08 -9.02
N GLY A 24 4.41 -29.79 -9.27
CA GLY A 24 3.28 -29.25 -10.04
C GLY A 24 2.63 -28.04 -9.36
N HIS A 25 2.50 -28.08 -8.04
CA HIS A 25 1.99 -26.95 -7.26
C HIS A 25 2.93 -25.73 -7.28
N ALA A 26 4.25 -25.96 -7.21
CA ALA A 26 5.26 -24.91 -7.36
C ALA A 26 5.19 -24.25 -8.74
N TRP A 27 5.05 -25.05 -9.80
CA TRP A 27 4.92 -24.54 -11.17
C TRP A 27 3.66 -23.71 -11.35
N SER A 28 2.53 -24.14 -10.78
CA SER A 28 1.28 -23.37 -10.76
C SER A 28 1.50 -21.97 -10.18
N TYR A 29 2.16 -21.85 -9.02
CA TYR A 29 2.51 -20.54 -8.44
C TYR A 29 3.38 -19.69 -9.37
N ILE A 30 4.44 -20.26 -9.94
CA ILE A 30 5.35 -19.53 -10.84
C ILE A 30 4.57 -18.99 -12.05
N THR A 31 3.76 -19.82 -12.70
CA THR A 31 2.94 -19.37 -13.84
C THR A 31 1.88 -18.33 -13.45
N GLY A 32 1.33 -18.45 -12.23
CA GLY A 32 0.38 -17.48 -11.68
C GLY A 32 0.98 -16.08 -11.47
N ILE A 33 2.25 -16.00 -11.05
CA ILE A 33 2.98 -14.71 -10.88
C ILE A 33 3.05 -13.93 -12.20
N PHE A 34 3.19 -14.64 -13.33
CA PHE A 34 3.23 -14.04 -14.67
C PHE A 34 1.89 -14.04 -15.39
N SER A 35 0.80 -14.43 -14.72
CA SER A 35 -0.54 -14.39 -15.33
C SER A 35 -0.97 -12.94 -15.60
N LYS A 36 -1.77 -12.71 -16.64
CA LYS A 36 -2.39 -11.39 -16.86
C LYS A 36 -3.42 -11.05 -15.79
N ASP A 37 -3.83 -12.02 -14.97
CA ASP A 37 -4.82 -11.83 -13.91
C ASP A 37 -4.31 -10.90 -12.80
N ILE A 38 -3.00 -10.78 -12.56
CA ILE A 38 -2.45 -9.81 -11.59
C ILE A 38 -2.73 -8.34 -11.97
N PHE A 39 -2.99 -8.07 -13.25
CA PHE A 39 -3.38 -6.73 -13.73
C PHE A 39 -4.89 -6.60 -13.91
N LYS A 40 -5.66 -7.69 -13.75
CA LYS A 40 -7.11 -7.62 -13.78
C LYS A 40 -7.57 -7.07 -12.44
N ILE A 41 -8.14 -5.88 -12.49
CA ILE A 41 -8.71 -5.28 -11.29
C ILE A 41 -10.01 -6.04 -10.99
N PRO A 42 -10.15 -6.64 -9.79
CA PRO A 42 -11.30 -7.48 -9.46
C PRO A 42 -12.52 -6.61 -9.07
N PHE A 43 -12.94 -5.69 -9.95
CA PHE A 43 -14.05 -4.75 -9.71
C PHE A 43 -15.43 -5.41 -9.58
N TYR A 44 -15.53 -6.70 -9.88
CA TYR A 44 -16.81 -7.42 -9.88
C TYR A 44 -17.29 -7.80 -8.48
N HIS A 45 -16.42 -7.76 -7.47
CA HIS A 45 -16.82 -8.00 -6.08
C HIS A 45 -17.05 -6.67 -5.35
N PRO A 46 -18.25 -6.44 -4.79
CA PRO A 46 -18.57 -5.24 -4.00
C PRO A 46 -17.58 -4.98 -2.85
N GLU A 47 -17.06 -6.06 -2.24
CA GLU A 47 -16.07 -6.02 -1.16
C GLU A 47 -14.73 -5.40 -1.59
N LEU A 48 -14.38 -5.47 -2.88
CA LEU A 48 -13.13 -4.95 -3.44
C LEU A 48 -13.23 -3.49 -3.89
N ARG A 49 -14.42 -2.86 -3.79
CA ARG A 49 -14.56 -1.41 -3.99
C ARG A 49 -13.80 -0.62 -2.92
N ALA A 50 -13.75 -1.13 -1.69
CA ALA A 50 -12.94 -0.55 -0.61
C ALA A 50 -11.44 -0.52 -0.98
N SER A 51 -10.98 -1.49 -1.77
CA SER A 51 -9.57 -1.58 -2.20
C SER A 51 -9.14 -0.40 -3.06
N ILE A 52 -10.05 0.20 -3.86
CA ILE A 52 -9.71 1.37 -4.69
C ILE A 52 -9.46 2.59 -3.81
N THR A 53 -10.34 2.82 -2.83
CA THR A 53 -10.20 3.91 -1.86
C THR A 53 -8.91 3.77 -1.07
N ILE A 54 -8.57 2.54 -0.65
CA ILE A 54 -7.30 2.26 0.02
C ILE A 54 -6.12 2.61 -0.88
N ILE A 55 -6.11 2.16 -2.14
CA ILE A 55 -5.03 2.46 -3.09
C ILE A 55 -4.90 3.98 -3.30
N LEU A 56 -6.03 4.68 -3.45
CA LEU A 56 -6.09 6.13 -3.62
C LEU A 56 -5.50 6.89 -2.45
N LEU A 57 -5.64 6.38 -1.22
CA LEU A 57 -5.09 7.01 -0.01
C LEU A 57 -3.65 6.58 0.26
N ILE A 58 -3.32 5.30 0.07
CA ILE A 58 -2.03 4.73 0.47
C ILE A 58 -0.90 5.18 -0.44
N ILE A 59 -1.13 5.30 -1.75
CA ILE A 59 -0.10 5.74 -2.70
C ILE A 59 0.38 7.16 -2.36
N PRO A 60 -0.49 8.20 -2.30
CA PRO A 60 -0.04 9.54 -1.93
C PRO A 60 0.53 9.59 -0.51
N PHE A 61 -0.01 8.81 0.44
CA PHE A 61 0.56 8.69 1.77
C PHE A 61 2.02 8.20 1.73
N LEU A 62 2.31 7.11 1.02
CA LEU A 62 3.66 6.56 0.88
C LEU A 62 4.61 7.52 0.17
N LEU A 63 4.14 8.26 -0.84
CA LEU A 63 4.94 9.28 -1.53
C LEU A 63 5.31 10.43 -0.60
N VAL A 64 4.35 10.89 0.21
CA VAL A 64 4.56 11.94 1.21
C VAL A 64 5.52 11.47 2.30
N GLU A 65 5.32 10.27 2.85
CA GLU A 65 6.22 9.67 3.84
C GLU A 65 7.64 9.53 3.29
N TRP A 66 7.79 8.96 2.10
CA TRP A 66 9.11 8.76 1.50
C TRP A 66 9.85 10.08 1.28
N SER A 67 9.12 11.14 0.91
CA SER A 67 9.67 12.49 0.73
C SER A 67 10.07 13.15 2.06
N GLY A 68 9.41 12.79 3.17
CA GLY A 68 9.64 13.37 4.50
C GLY A 68 10.42 12.47 5.47
N ARG A 69 10.91 11.31 5.01
CA ARG A 69 11.55 10.28 5.86
C ARG A 69 12.74 10.74 6.72
N GLU A 70 13.36 11.87 6.39
CA GLU A 70 14.52 12.43 7.10
C GLU A 70 14.11 13.53 8.10
N THR A 71 12.82 13.76 8.25
CA THR A 71 12.23 14.78 9.14
C THR A 71 11.37 14.11 10.23
N ASN A 72 10.97 14.85 11.25
CA ASN A 72 10.20 14.27 12.36
C ASN A 72 8.79 13.87 11.93
N TYR A 73 8.25 14.53 10.90
CA TYR A 73 6.93 14.24 10.34
C TYR A 73 6.95 14.35 8.81
N ALA A 74 6.26 13.46 8.10
CA ALA A 74 6.26 13.43 6.63
C ALA A 74 5.90 14.78 5.96
N ILE A 75 4.97 15.51 6.56
CA ILE A 75 4.49 16.80 6.06
C ILE A 75 5.26 18.01 6.62
N GLU A 76 6.27 17.80 7.48
CA GLU A 76 6.97 18.87 8.22
C GLU A 76 7.42 19.99 7.28
N LYS A 77 8.08 19.62 6.17
CA LYS A 77 8.63 20.57 5.21
C LYS A 77 7.69 20.90 4.04
N ILE A 78 6.55 20.23 3.94
CA ILE A 78 5.63 20.38 2.80
C ILE A 78 4.91 21.72 2.90
N GLY A 79 5.00 22.49 1.81
CA GLY A 79 4.27 23.75 1.66
C GLY A 79 4.85 24.97 2.39
N PHE A 80 6.08 24.91 2.91
CA PHE A 80 6.75 26.09 3.49
C PHE A 80 6.91 27.25 2.50
N ASN A 81 7.24 26.93 1.25
CA ASN A 81 7.44 27.91 0.18
C ASN A 81 6.17 28.20 -0.63
N TRP A 82 5.02 27.66 -0.22
CA TRP A 82 3.77 27.84 -0.96
C TRP A 82 3.11 29.19 -0.65
N LYS A 83 2.44 29.75 -1.66
CA LYS A 83 1.58 30.92 -1.45
C LYS A 83 0.46 30.56 -0.47
N ARG A 84 0.07 31.51 0.38
CA ARG A 84 -0.91 31.29 1.45
C ARG A 84 -2.16 30.53 0.97
N PRO A 85 -2.86 30.89 -0.12
CA PRO A 85 -4.08 30.18 -0.51
C PRO A 85 -3.87 28.69 -0.78
N VAL A 86 -2.74 28.32 -1.39
CA VAL A 86 -2.42 26.91 -1.73
C VAL A 86 -2.15 26.11 -0.45
N ARG A 87 -1.41 26.70 0.49
CA ARG A 87 -1.11 26.07 1.78
C ARG A 87 -2.38 25.82 2.59
N TRP A 88 -3.28 26.80 2.63
CA TRP A 88 -4.58 26.64 3.29
C TRP A 88 -5.45 25.59 2.60
N GLY A 89 -5.48 25.57 1.26
CA GLY A 89 -6.18 24.54 0.49
C GLY A 89 -5.70 23.13 0.83
N PHE A 90 -4.39 22.93 0.98
CA PHE A 90 -3.80 21.65 1.37
C PHE A 90 -4.20 21.22 2.78
N TYR A 91 -4.19 22.13 3.76
CA TYR A 91 -4.64 21.82 5.12
C TYR A 91 -6.12 21.47 5.17
N ILE A 92 -6.97 22.23 4.46
CA ILE A 92 -8.39 21.92 4.35
C ILE A 92 -8.59 20.56 3.68
N PHE A 93 -7.83 20.24 2.65
CA PHE A 93 -7.88 18.95 1.98
C PHE A 93 -7.53 17.79 2.91
N ILE A 94 -6.47 17.91 3.72
CA ILE A 94 -6.12 16.89 4.72
C ILE A 94 -7.24 16.71 5.74
N VAL A 95 -7.75 17.80 6.31
CA VAL A 95 -8.85 17.76 7.29
C VAL A 95 -10.10 17.12 6.67
N PHE A 96 -10.40 17.44 5.41
CA PHE A 96 -11.49 16.83 4.66
C PHE A 96 -11.30 15.31 4.49
N LEU A 97 -10.10 14.85 4.09
CA LEU A 97 -9.81 13.42 3.98
C LEU A 97 -9.97 12.70 5.32
N ILE A 98 -9.47 13.30 6.41
CA ILE A 98 -9.64 12.74 7.75
C ILE A 98 -11.13 12.64 8.07
N GLY A 99 -11.89 13.72 7.94
CA GLY A 99 -13.33 13.74 8.26
C GLY A 99 -14.16 12.79 7.40
N MET A 100 -13.81 12.59 6.13
CA MET A 100 -14.53 11.72 5.20
C MET A 100 -14.27 10.23 5.45
N TYR A 101 -13.08 9.86 5.92
CA TYR A 101 -12.65 8.46 6.08
C TYR A 101 -12.42 8.01 7.52
N MET A 102 -12.63 8.88 8.51
CA MET A 102 -12.57 8.52 9.93
C MET A 102 -13.69 7.54 10.28
N HIS A 103 -13.37 6.48 11.03
CA HIS A 103 -14.37 5.60 11.63
C HIS A 103 -15.05 6.32 12.79
N THR A 104 -16.38 6.41 12.76
CA THR A 104 -17.22 7.01 13.81
C THR A 104 -17.76 6.00 14.82
N GLU A 105 -17.67 4.71 14.52
CA GLU A 105 -18.08 3.63 15.43
C GLU A 105 -16.93 3.33 16.41
N GLU A 106 -17.27 2.91 17.63
CA GLU A 106 -16.25 2.50 18.61
C GLU A 106 -15.42 1.35 18.03
N THR A 107 -14.11 1.57 17.90
CA THR A 107 -13.21 0.52 17.47
C THR A 107 -13.03 -0.42 18.65
N GLU A 108 -13.65 -1.60 18.61
CA GLU A 108 -13.47 -2.61 19.65
C GLU A 108 -11.98 -2.86 19.85
N PHE A 109 -11.48 -2.67 21.08
CA PHE A 109 -10.10 -2.97 21.39
C PHE A 109 -9.83 -4.45 21.08
N ILE A 110 -8.81 -4.70 20.26
CA ILE A 110 -8.39 -6.01 19.74
C ILE A 110 -8.33 -7.13 20.80
N TYR A 111 -8.17 -6.76 22.08
CA TYR A 111 -8.18 -7.70 23.21
C TYR A 111 -9.49 -8.45 23.41
N PHE A 112 -10.63 -7.95 22.94
CA PHE A 112 -11.93 -8.61 23.09
C PHE A 112 -12.33 -9.48 21.88
N GLN A 113 -11.44 -9.62 20.88
CA GLN A 113 -11.72 -10.37 19.65
C GLN A 113 -11.06 -11.76 19.58
N PHE A 114 -10.48 -12.25 20.68
CA PHE A 114 -9.87 -13.59 20.78
C PHE A 114 -10.56 -14.44 21.85
#